data_AF-A0A7Z8ZAC8-F1
#
_entry.id   AF-A0A7Z8ZAC8-F1
#
_cell.length_a   1.000
_cell.length_b   1.000
_cell.length_c   1.000
_cell.angle_alpha   90.00
_cell.angle_beta   90.00
_cell.angle_gamma   90.00
#
_symmetry.space_group_name_H-M   'P 1'
#
loop_
_entity.id
_entity.type
_entity.pdbx_description
1 polymer ?
#
loop_
_entity_poly.entity_id
_entity_poly.type
_entity_poly.pdbx_seq_one_letter_code
_entity_poly.pdbx_strand_id
1 'polypeptide(L)'
;MSSPVFAAGLVTNDNELRNDLSWLSDRGVIQLSLSTWPLSQEEITRALKKAKPSYSSEQVVLARINQRLSSLKADFRVSGYTSTDQPGTPQGFGQSQPADNSLSLAFNNSGEWWDVHLQGNVEGGERISNGSRFNANGAYGAVKFWNQWLSFGQVQQWWALVMKAA
;
A
#
# COMPACT_ATOMS: atom_id res chain seq x y z
N MET A 1 -13.73 -15.12 23.65
CA MET A 1 -13.31 -15.55 22.30
C MET A 1 -12.16 -14.66 21.88
N SER A 2 -10.93 -15.19 21.88
CA SER A 2 -9.73 -14.46 21.44
C SER A 2 -9.82 -14.31 19.92
N SER A 3 -9.88 -13.07 19.41
CA SER A 3 -9.74 -12.84 17.97
C SER A 3 -8.28 -13.11 17.61
N PRO A 4 -7.97 -13.95 16.59
CA PRO A 4 -6.61 -14.10 16.12
C PRO A 4 -6.05 -12.72 15.77
N VAL A 5 -4.89 -12.38 16.33
CA VAL A 5 -4.09 -11.25 15.90
C VAL A 5 -3.45 -11.70 14.60
N PHE A 6 -4.16 -11.55 13.48
CA PHE A 6 -3.54 -11.64 12.17
C PHE A 6 -2.55 -10.48 12.10
N ALA A 7 -1.24 -10.72 12.24
CA ALA A 7 -0.32 -9.69 11.83
C ALA A 7 -0.11 -9.79 10.34
N ALA A 8 -0.10 -8.62 9.73
CA ALA A 8 -0.24 -8.50 8.30
C ALA A 8 0.57 -7.32 7.78
N GLY A 9 1.74 -7.12 8.37
CA GLY A 9 2.87 -6.48 7.71
C GLY A 9 2.68 -5.03 7.31
N LEU A 10 3.53 -4.63 6.38
CA LEU A 10 3.55 -3.31 5.78
C LEU A 10 2.62 -3.26 4.58
N VAL A 11 1.81 -2.23 4.48
CA VAL A 11 1.01 -1.89 3.31
C VAL A 11 1.70 -0.74 2.61
N THR A 12 2.24 -1.04 1.43
CA THR A 12 2.97 -0.09 0.59
C THR A 12 2.02 0.92 -0.06
N ASN A 13 2.60 1.90 -0.74
CA ASN A 13 1.85 2.99 -1.37
C ASN A 13 0.82 2.46 -2.38
N ASP A 14 -0.46 2.56 -2.04
CA ASP A 14 -1.57 2.22 -2.93
C ASP A 14 -2.59 3.37 -2.97
N ASN A 15 -2.77 3.96 -4.15
CA ASN A 15 -3.58 5.17 -4.31
C ASN A 15 -5.07 4.93 -4.03
N GLU A 16 -5.62 3.80 -4.49
CA GLU A 16 -7.03 3.44 -4.24
C GLU A 16 -7.27 3.29 -2.74
N LEU A 17 -6.44 2.50 -2.06
CA LEU A 17 -6.54 2.30 -0.63
C LEU A 17 -6.40 3.62 0.15
N ARG A 18 -5.42 4.46 -0.21
CA ARG A 18 -5.21 5.76 0.44
C ARG A 18 -6.44 6.65 0.31
N ASN A 19 -7.06 6.71 -0.87
CA ASN A 19 -8.21 7.55 -1.14
C ASN A 19 -9.47 7.06 -0.39
N ASP A 20 -9.69 5.75 -0.34
CA ASP A 20 -10.81 5.20 0.44
C ASP A 20 -10.61 5.41 1.96
N LEU A 21 -9.39 5.22 2.47
CA LEU A 21 -9.05 5.50 3.87
C LEU A 21 -9.19 6.99 4.20
N SER A 22 -8.75 7.89 3.33
CA SER A 22 -8.89 9.33 3.55
C SER A 22 -10.36 9.73 3.54
N TRP A 23 -11.16 9.20 2.62
CA TRP A 23 -12.59 9.46 2.57
C TRP A 23 -13.32 9.06 3.86
N LEU A 24 -12.96 7.92 4.46
CA LEU A 24 -13.51 7.53 5.77
C LEU A 24 -12.96 8.37 6.93
N SER A 25 -11.69 8.73 6.90
CA SER A 25 -11.05 9.55 7.92
C SER A 25 -11.62 10.96 7.96
N ASP A 26 -11.79 11.60 6.79
CA ASP A 26 -12.31 12.97 6.66
C ASP A 26 -13.76 13.09 7.16
N ARG A 27 -14.52 11.99 7.08
CA ARG A 27 -15.90 11.89 7.60
C ARG A 27 -15.96 11.48 9.07
N GLY A 28 -14.82 11.27 9.71
CA GLY A 28 -14.74 10.85 11.11
C GLY A 28 -15.21 9.41 11.35
N VAL A 29 -15.36 8.59 10.30
CA VAL A 29 -15.76 7.18 10.42
C VAL A 29 -14.64 6.36 11.05
N ILE A 30 -13.38 6.68 10.71
CA ILE A 30 -12.18 6.07 11.28
C ILE A 30 -11.21 7.16 11.76
N GLN A 31 -10.28 6.80 12.64
CA GLN A 31 -9.16 7.64 13.05
C GLN A 31 -7.87 6.93 12.68
N LEU A 32 -7.20 7.41 11.63
CA LEU A 32 -5.97 6.82 11.11
C LEU A 32 -5.09 7.92 10.51
N SER A 33 -3.80 7.92 10.86
CA SER A 33 -2.85 8.81 10.19
C SER A 33 -2.49 8.24 8.82
N LEU A 34 -2.69 9.04 7.76
CA LEU A 34 -2.35 8.69 6.38
C LEU A 34 -1.17 9.52 5.83
N SER A 35 -0.48 10.24 6.71
CA SER A 35 0.64 11.12 6.36
C SER A 35 1.94 10.35 6.12
N THR A 36 2.06 9.17 6.71
CA THR A 36 3.30 8.39 6.71
C THR A 36 3.02 7.02 6.11
N TRP A 37 3.71 6.70 5.02
CA TRP A 37 3.66 5.39 4.39
C TRP A 37 5.07 4.78 4.34
N PRO A 38 5.20 3.45 4.43
CA PRO A 38 4.14 2.44 4.47
C PRO A 38 3.34 2.42 5.78
N LEU A 39 2.07 2.04 5.70
CA LEU A 39 1.21 1.86 6.87
C LEU A 39 1.26 0.42 7.36
N SER A 40 1.13 0.19 8.67
CA SER A 40 0.97 -1.17 9.17
C SER A 40 -0.47 -1.64 8.98
N GLN A 41 -0.67 -2.87 8.49
CA GLN A 41 -2.03 -3.40 8.34
C GLN A 41 -2.74 -3.54 9.69
N GLU A 42 -1.99 -3.72 10.78
CA GLU A 42 -2.58 -3.76 12.11
C GLU A 42 -3.23 -2.42 12.48
N GLU A 43 -2.62 -1.31 12.11
CA GLU A 43 -3.16 0.02 12.41
C GLU A 43 -4.40 0.30 11.55
N ILE A 44 -4.36 -0.08 10.27
CA ILE A 44 -5.54 -0.02 9.39
C ILE A 44 -6.67 -0.87 9.99
N THR A 45 -6.39 -2.14 10.31
CA THR A 45 -7.39 -3.07 10.87
C THR A 45 -7.93 -2.58 12.21
N ARG A 46 -7.09 -1.99 13.07
CA ARG A 46 -7.49 -1.38 14.33
C ARG A 46 -8.45 -0.22 14.11
N ALA A 47 -8.14 0.66 13.16
CA ALA A 47 -9.01 1.79 12.81
C ALA A 47 -10.36 1.32 12.25
N LEU A 48 -10.34 0.33 11.34
CA LEU A 48 -11.55 -0.26 10.75
C LEU A 48 -12.44 -0.96 11.80
N LYS A 49 -11.85 -1.67 12.77
CA LYS A 49 -12.60 -2.31 13.87
C LYS A 49 -13.32 -1.29 14.77
N LYS A 50 -12.81 -0.07 14.87
CA LYS A 50 -13.42 1.03 15.63
C LYS A 50 -14.35 1.88 14.77
N ALA A 51 -14.53 1.55 13.50
CA ALA A 51 -15.33 2.32 12.57
C ALA A 51 -16.80 2.38 13.00
N LYS A 52 -17.43 3.55 12.82
CA LYS A 52 -18.86 3.76 13.12
C LYS A 52 -19.61 4.24 11.87
N PRO A 53 -19.86 3.36 10.89
CA PRO A 53 -20.57 3.76 9.68
C PRO A 53 -22.02 4.10 10.01
N SER A 54 -22.49 5.26 9.55
CA SER A 54 -23.86 5.73 9.69
C SER A 54 -24.63 5.64 8.36
N TYR A 55 -23.92 5.57 7.23
CA TYR A 55 -24.51 5.53 5.88
C TYR A 55 -24.09 4.28 5.10
N SER A 56 -24.94 3.85 4.14
CA SER A 56 -24.65 2.71 3.27
C SER A 56 -23.39 2.91 2.42
N SER A 57 -23.11 4.14 1.98
CA SER A 57 -21.89 4.49 1.27
C SER A 57 -20.63 4.19 2.08
N GLU A 58 -20.65 4.41 3.39
CA GLU A 58 -19.51 4.13 4.29
C GLU A 58 -19.26 2.64 4.42
N GLN A 59 -20.33 1.83 4.45
CA GLN A 59 -20.21 0.38 4.46
C GLN A 59 -19.60 -0.16 3.16
N VAL A 60 -19.98 0.43 2.01
CA VAL A 60 -19.40 0.07 0.69
C VAL A 60 -17.90 0.38 0.65
N VAL A 61 -17.49 1.55 1.15
CA VAL A 61 -16.06 1.93 1.20
C VAL A 61 -15.27 1.03 2.15
N LEU A 62 -15.84 0.68 3.32
CA LEU A 62 -15.22 -0.29 4.23
C LEU A 62 -15.01 -1.67 3.57
N ALA A 63 -15.99 -2.15 2.81
CA ALA A 63 -15.89 -3.41 2.08
C ALA A 63 -14.80 -3.34 1.01
N ARG A 64 -14.72 -2.23 0.26
CA ARG A 64 -13.70 -2.00 -0.77
C ARG A 64 -12.28 -1.99 -0.18
N ILE A 65 -12.09 -1.36 0.98
CA ILE A 65 -10.79 -1.36 1.69
C ILE A 65 -10.36 -2.78 2.03
N ASN A 66 -11.25 -3.59 2.62
CA ASN A 66 -10.93 -4.97 2.96
C ASN A 66 -10.58 -5.79 1.72
N GLN A 67 -11.36 -5.64 0.64
CA GLN A 67 -11.09 -6.30 -0.64
C GLN A 67 -9.75 -5.86 -1.24
N ARG A 68 -9.43 -4.57 -1.20
CA ARG A 68 -8.16 -4.04 -1.68
C ARG A 68 -6.99 -4.56 -0.87
N LEU A 69 -7.08 -4.56 0.46
CA LEU A 69 -6.05 -5.15 1.34
C LEU A 69 -5.82 -6.62 1.03
N SER A 70 -6.88 -7.42 0.87
CA SER A 70 -6.76 -8.83 0.47
C SER A 70 -6.09 -8.98 -0.90
N SER A 71 -6.38 -8.12 -1.86
CA SER A 71 -5.71 -8.14 -3.17
C SER A 71 -4.24 -7.73 -3.11
N LEU A 72 -3.90 -6.76 -2.26
CA LEU A 72 -2.52 -6.29 -2.07
C LEU A 72 -1.65 -7.36 -1.39
N LYS A 73 -2.24 -8.13 -0.47
CA LYS A 73 -1.60 -9.18 0.32
C LYS A 73 -1.84 -10.60 -0.20
N ALA A 74 -2.40 -10.76 -1.39
CA ALA A 74 -2.58 -12.06 -2.01
C ALA A 74 -1.22 -12.76 -2.19
N ASP A 75 -1.15 -14.07 -1.93
CA ASP A 75 0.08 -14.86 -2.00
C ASP A 75 0.84 -14.67 -3.32
N PHE A 76 0.10 -14.53 -4.42
CA PHE A 76 0.65 -14.23 -5.73
C PHE A 76 -0.12 -13.10 -6.40
N ARG A 77 0.59 -12.15 -7.00
CA ARG A 77 0.02 -11.01 -7.68
C ARG A 77 0.78 -10.72 -8.97
N VAL A 78 0.00 -10.45 -10.02
CA VAL A 78 0.51 -9.93 -11.30
C VAL A 78 -0.05 -8.52 -11.48
N SER A 79 0.79 -7.58 -11.86
CA SER A 79 0.37 -6.23 -12.25
C SER A 79 1.08 -5.78 -13.50
N GLY A 80 0.39 -5.03 -14.35
CA GLY A 80 0.96 -4.45 -15.55
C GLY A 80 0.55 -3.00 -15.69
N TYR A 81 1.44 -2.22 -16.30
CA TYR A 81 1.19 -0.84 -16.69
C TYR A 81 1.62 -0.66 -18.14
N THR A 82 0.85 0.11 -18.89
CA THR A 82 1.19 0.55 -20.24
C THR A 82 0.71 1.97 -20.42
N SER A 83 1.50 2.76 -21.11
CA SER A 83 1.22 4.15 -21.42
C SER A 83 1.83 4.47 -22.78
N THR A 84 1.19 5.39 -23.49
CA THR A 84 1.70 5.87 -24.78
C THR A 84 2.88 6.81 -24.61
N ASP A 85 2.94 7.56 -23.51
CA ASP A 85 4.02 8.52 -23.24
C ASP A 85 4.03 8.95 -21.75
N GLN A 86 5.12 9.58 -21.30
CA GLN A 86 5.23 10.17 -19.97
C GLN A 86 4.27 11.35 -19.80
N PRO A 87 3.41 11.34 -18.75
CA PRO A 87 2.59 12.49 -18.45
C PRO A 87 3.44 13.75 -18.24
N GLY A 88 3.09 14.85 -18.89
CA GLY A 88 3.78 16.13 -18.75
C GLY A 88 3.59 16.79 -17.37
N THR A 89 2.67 16.29 -16.55
CA THR A 89 2.42 16.77 -15.18
C THR A 89 3.02 15.81 -14.14
N PRO A 90 3.56 16.32 -13.01
CA PRO A 90 3.98 15.48 -11.89
C PRO A 90 2.85 14.55 -11.42
N GLN A 91 3.20 13.30 -11.13
CA GLN A 91 2.24 12.28 -10.71
C GLN A 91 2.01 12.30 -9.19
N GLY A 92 0.81 11.89 -8.78
CA GLY A 92 0.41 11.83 -7.38
C GLY A 92 0.97 10.62 -6.62
N PHE A 93 0.52 10.48 -5.37
CA PHE A 93 0.86 9.38 -4.48
C PHE A 93 0.68 8.01 -5.15
N GLY A 94 1.72 7.18 -5.17
CA GLY A 94 1.67 5.81 -5.71
C GLY A 94 1.38 5.70 -7.21
N GLN A 95 1.46 6.80 -7.97
CA GLN A 95 1.15 6.84 -9.40
C GLN A 95 2.37 7.05 -10.31
N SER A 96 3.54 7.37 -9.74
CA SER A 96 4.77 7.52 -10.51
C SER A 96 5.25 6.17 -11.03
N GLN A 97 5.32 6.02 -12.35
CA GLN A 97 5.78 4.81 -13.02
C GLN A 97 7.19 5.00 -13.59
N PRO A 98 8.12 4.06 -13.34
CA PRO A 98 9.51 4.17 -13.79
C PRO A 98 9.69 3.98 -15.30
N ALA A 99 8.69 3.44 -16.01
CA ALA A 99 8.73 3.16 -17.44
C ALA A 99 7.35 3.34 -18.09
N ASP A 100 7.32 3.48 -19.43
CA ASP A 100 6.09 3.53 -20.22
C ASP A 100 5.31 2.23 -20.15
N ASN A 101 6.02 1.11 -20.15
CA ASN A 101 5.46 -0.23 -20.00
C ASN A 101 6.17 -0.95 -18.87
N SER A 102 5.41 -1.56 -17.96
CA SER A 102 5.96 -2.41 -16.92
C SER A 102 5.08 -3.63 -16.67
N LEU A 103 5.73 -4.74 -16.34
CA LEU A 103 5.09 -5.95 -15.88
C LEU A 103 5.76 -6.40 -14.59
N SER A 104 4.97 -6.61 -13.55
CA SER A 104 5.44 -6.99 -12.22
C SER A 104 4.82 -8.30 -11.80
N LEU A 105 5.65 -9.15 -11.21
CA LEU A 105 5.25 -10.37 -10.53
C LEU A 105 5.66 -10.25 -9.07
N ALA A 106 4.70 -10.46 -8.17
CA ALA A 106 4.93 -10.39 -6.75
C ALA A 106 4.44 -11.66 -6.04
N PHE A 107 5.23 -12.11 -5.07
CA PHE A 107 4.87 -13.15 -4.12
C PHE A 107 4.85 -12.54 -2.72
N ASN A 108 3.73 -12.71 -2.02
CA ASN A 108 3.55 -12.24 -0.65
C ASN A 108 3.50 -13.42 0.30
N ASN A 109 4.11 -13.27 1.46
CA ASN A 109 3.78 -14.11 2.59
C ASN A 109 3.95 -13.30 3.88
N SER A 110 2.98 -13.40 4.78
CA SER A 110 2.98 -12.62 6.02
C SER A 110 2.39 -13.43 7.15
N GLY A 111 2.85 -13.15 8.36
CA GLY A 111 2.39 -13.79 9.58
C GLY A 111 2.52 -12.86 10.78
N GLU A 112 2.32 -13.40 11.98
CA GLU A 112 2.16 -12.62 13.21
C GLU A 112 3.32 -11.64 13.53
N TRP A 113 4.52 -11.94 13.06
CA TRP A 113 5.71 -11.14 13.35
C TRP A 113 6.61 -10.93 12.13
N TRP A 114 6.14 -11.28 10.94
CA TRP A 114 6.96 -11.21 9.73
C TRP A 114 6.11 -10.89 8.49
N ASP A 115 6.72 -10.24 7.51
CA ASP A 115 6.08 -9.88 6.24
C ASP A 115 7.14 -9.88 5.13
N VAL A 116 6.94 -10.71 4.11
CA VAL A 116 7.84 -10.85 2.98
C VAL A 116 7.06 -10.52 1.71
N HIS A 117 7.60 -9.60 0.94
CA HIS A 117 7.12 -9.21 -0.37
C HIS A 117 8.28 -9.38 -1.35
N LEU A 118 8.22 -10.40 -2.19
CA LEU A 118 9.21 -10.61 -3.25
C LEU A 118 8.61 -10.11 -4.56
N GLN A 119 9.20 -9.08 -5.15
CA GLN A 119 8.72 -8.48 -6.40
C GLN A 119 9.83 -8.49 -7.45
N GLY A 120 9.48 -8.90 -8.66
CA GLY A 120 10.30 -8.73 -9.85
C GLY A 120 9.55 -7.93 -10.90
N ASN A 121 10.23 -6.96 -11.50
CA ASN A 121 9.67 -6.08 -12.51
C ASN A 121 10.45 -6.20 -13.82
N VAL A 122 9.73 -6.14 -14.94
CA VAL A 122 10.26 -6.00 -16.29
C VAL A 122 9.75 -4.68 -16.85
N GLU A 123 10.67 -3.82 -17.30
CA GLU A 123 10.39 -2.47 -17.78
C GLU A 123 10.73 -2.33 -19.27
N GLY A 124 9.96 -1.50 -19.98
CA GLY A 124 10.18 -1.15 -21.38
C GLY A 124 9.78 0.30 -21.64
N GLY A 125 10.65 1.05 -22.33
CA GLY A 125 10.52 2.51 -22.42
C GLY A 125 10.86 3.14 -21.06
N GLU A 126 12.08 2.91 -20.58
CA GLU A 126 12.55 3.39 -19.27
C GLU A 126 12.51 4.93 -19.22
N ARG A 127 11.73 5.48 -18.29
CA ARG A 127 11.69 6.91 -17.98
C ARG A 127 12.76 7.26 -16.94
N ILE A 128 13.02 6.31 -16.04
CA ILE A 128 14.10 6.36 -15.05
C ILE A 128 15.12 5.32 -15.47
N SER A 129 16.36 5.75 -15.74
CA SER A 129 17.43 4.84 -16.12
C SER A 129 17.71 3.85 -14.98
N ASN A 130 17.46 2.58 -15.25
CA ASN A 130 17.88 1.48 -14.40
C ASN A 130 19.02 0.75 -15.14
N GLY A 131 20.03 0.24 -14.42
CA GLY A 131 21.14 -0.49 -15.07
C GLY A 131 20.72 -1.77 -15.81
N SER A 132 19.45 -2.15 -15.74
CA SER A 132 18.83 -3.29 -16.39
C SER A 132 17.31 -3.06 -16.49
N ARG A 133 16.71 -3.57 -17.57
CA ARG A 133 15.24 -3.68 -17.76
C ARG A 133 14.55 -4.58 -16.72
N PHE A 134 15.32 -5.32 -15.92
CA PHE A 134 14.85 -6.15 -14.83
C PHE A 134 15.29 -5.55 -13.50
N ASN A 135 14.36 -5.38 -12.57
CA ASN A 135 14.65 -4.91 -11.21
C ASN A 135 13.77 -5.59 -10.16
N ALA A 136 14.14 -5.42 -8.89
CA ALA A 136 13.41 -5.94 -7.74
C ALA A 136 12.75 -4.82 -6.91
N ASN A 137 12.45 -3.68 -7.55
CA ASN A 137 11.84 -2.54 -6.87
C ASN A 137 10.52 -2.96 -6.21
N GLY A 138 10.34 -2.57 -4.95
CA GLY A 138 9.20 -2.98 -4.13
C GLY A 138 9.45 -4.24 -3.30
N ALA A 139 10.49 -5.04 -3.59
CA ALA A 139 10.80 -6.22 -2.80
C ALA A 139 11.34 -5.86 -1.41
N TYR A 140 10.79 -6.49 -0.38
CA TYR A 140 11.21 -6.30 1.01
C TYR A 140 10.93 -7.51 1.90
N GLY A 141 11.65 -7.57 3.02
CA GLY A 141 11.32 -8.40 4.16
C GLY A 141 11.22 -7.53 5.41
N ALA A 142 10.23 -7.80 6.26
CA ALA A 142 10.02 -7.09 7.50
C ALA A 142 9.77 -8.07 8.65
N VAL A 143 10.22 -7.69 9.83
CA VAL A 143 10.01 -8.40 11.09
C VAL A 143 9.48 -7.45 12.15
N LYS A 144 8.64 -7.95 13.04
CA LYS A 144 8.03 -7.19 14.11
C LYS A 144 8.65 -7.57 15.45
N PHE A 145 9.18 -6.58 16.16
CA PHE A 145 9.62 -6.73 17.56
C PHE A 145 9.09 -5.55 18.38
N TRP A 146 8.63 -5.80 19.61
CA TRP A 146 8.08 -4.76 20.50
C TRP A 146 7.06 -3.81 19.86
N ASN A 147 6.16 -4.37 19.04
CA ASN A 147 5.13 -3.62 18.30
C ASN A 147 5.71 -2.59 17.30
N GLN A 148 6.97 -2.77 16.88
CA GLN A 148 7.64 -2.00 15.84
C GLN A 148 7.98 -2.92 14.66
N TRP A 149 7.72 -2.47 13.45
CA TRP A 149 8.12 -3.15 12.22
C TRP A 149 9.48 -2.64 11.77
N LEU A 150 10.43 -3.55 11.58
CA LEU A 150 11.71 -3.28 10.93
C LEU A 150 11.72 -3.96 9.57
N SER A 151 11.92 -3.18 8.52
CA SER A 151 11.98 -3.67 7.14
C SER A 151 13.34 -3.45 6.50
N PHE A 152 13.68 -4.34 5.58
CA PHE A 152 14.85 -4.27 4.73
C PHE A 152 14.44 -4.55 3.28
N GLY A 153 14.92 -3.74 2.33
CA GLY A 153 14.59 -3.86 0.92
C GLY A 153 14.28 -2.52 0.25
N GLN A 154 13.67 -2.57 -0.94
CA GLN A 154 13.32 -1.40 -1.74
C GLN A 154 11.86 -0.99 -1.49
N VAL A 155 11.56 -0.57 -0.26
CA VAL A 155 10.22 -0.13 0.14
C VAL A 155 10.00 1.33 -0.22
N GLN A 156 8.96 1.62 -0.99
CA GLN A 156 8.57 3.00 -1.29
C GLN A 156 7.98 3.67 -0.05
N GLN A 157 8.47 4.86 0.28
CA GLN A 157 8.00 5.66 1.40
C GLN A 157 7.29 6.91 0.90
N TRP A 158 6.34 7.41 1.70
CA TRP A 158 5.74 8.71 1.46
C TRP A 158 5.57 9.46 2.76
N TRP A 159 6.06 10.70 2.77
CA TRP A 159 6.03 11.59 3.92
C TRP A 159 5.24 12.84 3.52
N ALA A 160 3.95 12.87 3.84
CA ALA A 160 3.13 14.06 3.63
C ALA A 160 3.20 14.98 4.85
N LEU A 161 3.24 16.29 4.62
CA LEU A 161 3.03 17.28 5.66
C LEU A 161 1.54 17.29 6.06
N VAL A 162 1.27 17.28 7.37
CA VAL A 162 -0.07 17.54 7.89
C VAL A 162 -0.27 19.05 7.91
N MET A 163 -0.87 19.62 6.85
CA MET A 163 -1.43 20.96 6.95
C MET A 163 -2.79 20.86 7.63
N LYS A 164 -2.85 21.16 8.93
CA LYS A 164 -4.10 21.54 9.58
C LYS A 164 -4.52 22.88 8.99
N ALA A 165 -5.61 22.91 8.23
CA ALA A 165 -6.30 24.16 7.97
C ALA A 165 -6.77 24.72 9.32
N ALA A 166 -6.30 25.93 9.64
CA ALA A 166 -6.68 26.69 10.83
C ALA A 166 -7.99 27.45 10.58
#